data_AF-A0A7G9SF19-F1
#
_entry.id   AF-A0A7G9SF19-F1
#
_cell.length_a   1.000
_cell.length_b   1.000
_cell.length_c   1.000
_cell.angle_alpha   90.00
_cell.angle_beta   90.00
_cell.angle_gamma   90.00
#
_symmetry.space_group_name_H-M   'P 1'
#
loop_
_entity.id
_entity.type
_entity.pdbx_description
1 polymer ?
#
loop_
_entity_poly.entity_id
_entity_poly.type
_entity_poly.pdbx_seq_one_letter_code
_entity_poly.pdbx_strand_id
1 'polypeptide(L)'
;MTIPIRNLYYLFTYAWARFPAGNEIPVGVDECPDLHNLLAKLLIDGTNRLIRKGLDRGYETRREDLRSPKGRLILDEIVKRQTLQRGQVVCEYDELIRDVLNNQILKAAVRMLARADALEKVYRHELRLIARRLEDVSDIHLQAACFRRVQLSRNTRQYGLLLQICELVFRCLLPEESGGGARFADILNDEVRMSTVFEEFLRNFYAHEQDRFTVGSEVMTWEAKALTPGALSYLPTMRTDLTLRSPDRIVVADAKYYTSTLAHYHGGSKVHSGNLYQLYTYLRHIAAQTPAAQADGLLIYPAVKTSLRLDYELPNHRIRVATVDLARPWQEIHHELLDLLLGDFATTDSVLAA
;
A
#
# COMPACT_ATOMS: atom_id res chain seq x y z
N MET A 1 12.75 3.35 16.18
CA MET A 1 12.53 4.54 15.35
C MET A 1 11.13 5.07 15.64
N THR A 2 10.93 6.35 15.90
CA THR A 2 9.56 6.88 16.12
C THR A 2 9.24 7.89 15.03
N ILE A 3 8.46 7.45 14.05
CA ILE A 3 7.93 8.29 12.98
C ILE A 3 6.63 8.93 13.50
N PRO A 4 6.44 10.25 13.38
CA PRO A 4 5.18 10.91 13.72
C PRO A 4 3.99 10.27 13.02
N ILE A 5 2.87 10.11 13.74
CA ILE A 5 1.65 9.48 13.20
C ILE A 5 1.12 10.20 11.95
N ARG A 6 1.26 11.52 11.92
CA ARG A 6 1.02 12.35 10.74
C ARG A 6 1.78 11.89 9.50
N ASN A 7 3.07 11.58 9.66
CA ASN A 7 3.92 11.19 8.54
C ASN A 7 3.65 9.73 8.13
N LEU A 8 3.24 8.87 9.06
CA LEU A 8 2.72 7.55 8.72
C LEU A 8 1.44 7.65 7.88
N TYR A 9 0.54 8.58 8.20
CA TYR A 9 -0.64 8.84 7.38
C TYR A 9 -0.26 9.20 5.94
N TYR A 10 0.68 10.13 5.74
CA TYR A 10 1.17 10.44 4.40
C TYR A 10 1.82 9.24 3.72
N LEU A 11 2.71 8.54 4.42
CA LEU A 11 3.41 7.35 3.90
C LEU A 11 2.41 6.33 3.32
N PHE A 12 1.39 5.96 4.10
CA PHE A 12 0.40 4.98 3.66
C PHE A 12 -0.53 5.51 2.57
N THR A 13 -0.96 6.77 2.66
CA THR A 13 -1.88 7.35 1.66
C THR A 13 -1.22 7.46 0.28
N TYR A 14 0.04 7.90 0.21
CA TYR A 14 0.82 7.87 -1.03
C TYR A 14 1.10 6.43 -1.48
N ALA A 15 1.49 5.50 -0.60
CA ALA A 15 1.69 4.09 -0.97
C ALA A 15 0.43 3.47 -1.63
N TRP A 16 -0.77 3.89 -1.20
CA TRP A 16 -2.04 3.45 -1.80
C TRP A 16 -2.53 4.30 -2.99
N ALA A 17 -1.69 5.18 -3.53
CA ALA A 17 -2.03 6.12 -4.60
C ALA A 17 -3.29 6.96 -4.28
N ARG A 18 -3.41 7.38 -3.02
CA ARG A 18 -4.47 8.26 -2.52
C ARG A 18 -3.84 9.54 -2.02
N PHE A 19 -3.80 10.54 -2.88
CA PHE A 19 -3.16 11.82 -2.59
C PHE A 19 -4.11 12.70 -1.78
N PRO A 20 -3.74 13.10 -0.55
CA PRO A 20 -4.48 14.11 0.20
C PRO A 20 -4.53 15.42 -0.60
N ALA A 21 -5.68 16.10 -0.63
CA ALA A 21 -5.78 17.40 -1.30
C ALA A 21 -5.00 18.45 -0.48
N GLY A 22 -3.79 18.80 -0.92
CA GLY A 22 -2.92 19.74 -0.21
C GLY A 22 -2.49 19.26 1.18
N ASN A 23 -2.35 20.19 2.12
CA ASN A 23 -1.99 19.90 3.52
C ASN A 23 -3.18 19.43 4.37
N GLU A 24 -4.34 19.12 3.76
CA GLU A 24 -5.54 18.71 4.48
C GLU A 24 -5.45 17.24 4.92
N ILE A 25 -4.99 17.05 6.15
CA ILE A 25 -5.10 15.77 6.85
C ILE A 25 -6.46 15.74 7.56
N PRO A 26 -7.12 14.56 7.66
CA PRO A 26 -8.30 14.42 8.50
C PRO A 26 -8.07 14.97 9.91
N VAL A 27 -9.03 15.75 10.40
CA VAL A 27 -8.99 16.37 11.73
C VAL A 27 -8.71 15.33 12.81
N GLY A 28 -7.71 15.57 13.67
CA GLY A 28 -7.36 14.73 14.81
C GLY A 28 -6.41 13.56 14.48
N VAL A 29 -5.79 13.51 13.30
CA VAL A 29 -4.70 12.55 13.03
C VAL A 29 -3.47 12.85 13.88
N ASP A 30 -3.16 14.14 14.09
CA ASP A 30 -2.02 14.58 14.90
C ASP A 30 -2.22 14.26 16.40
N GLU A 31 -3.47 14.05 16.83
CA GLU A 31 -3.85 13.70 18.20
C GLU A 31 -3.76 12.19 18.47
N CYS A 32 -3.68 11.36 17.43
CA CYS A 32 -3.61 9.92 17.60
C CYS A 32 -2.25 9.52 18.22
N PRO A 33 -2.22 8.77 19.34
CA PRO A 33 -0.98 8.44 20.02
C PRO A 33 -0.13 7.41 19.26
N ASP A 34 -0.77 6.57 18.45
CA ASP A 34 -0.12 5.46 17.76
C ASP A 34 -0.85 5.07 16.46
N LEU A 35 -0.28 4.11 15.74
CA LEU A 35 -0.79 3.64 14.45
C LEU A 35 -2.16 2.96 14.57
N HIS A 36 -2.43 2.18 15.61
CA HIS A 36 -3.68 1.43 15.68
C HIS A 36 -4.88 2.35 16.01
N ASN A 37 -4.67 3.38 16.82
CA ASN A 37 -5.64 4.45 17.03
C ASN A 37 -5.87 5.28 15.75
N LEU A 38 -4.81 5.56 14.97
CA LEU A 38 -4.95 6.19 13.65
C LEU A 38 -5.82 5.33 12.71
N LEU A 39 -5.52 4.02 12.58
CA LEU A 39 -6.28 3.13 11.71
C LEU A 39 -7.74 3.02 12.15
N ALA A 40 -8.00 2.92 13.45
CA ALA A 40 -9.35 2.90 13.99
C ALA A 40 -10.11 4.19 13.64
N LYS A 41 -9.50 5.36 13.84
CA LYS A 41 -10.09 6.64 13.49
C LYS A 41 -10.42 6.74 12.00
N LEU A 42 -9.47 6.42 11.12
CA LEU A 42 -9.68 6.46 9.67
C LEU A 42 -10.79 5.49 9.23
N LEU A 43 -10.83 4.29 9.83
CA LEU A 43 -11.87 3.30 9.56
C LEU A 43 -13.24 3.76 10.05
N ILE A 44 -13.33 4.36 11.25
CA ILE A 44 -14.57 4.93 11.81
C ILE A 44 -15.08 6.05 10.89
N ASP A 45 -14.23 7.03 10.59
CA ASP A 45 -14.61 8.21 9.79
C ASP A 45 -15.03 7.80 8.38
N GLY A 46 -14.26 6.94 7.72
CA GLY A 46 -14.59 6.48 6.38
C GLY A 46 -15.83 5.58 6.35
N THR A 47 -16.01 4.68 7.32
CA THR A 47 -17.21 3.83 7.39
C THR A 47 -18.46 4.67 7.65
N ASN A 48 -18.38 5.65 8.54
CA ASN A 48 -19.48 6.58 8.78
C ASN A 48 -19.86 7.37 7.52
N ARG A 49 -18.87 7.81 6.74
CA ARG A 49 -19.10 8.45 5.44
C ARG A 49 -19.77 7.49 4.45
N LEU A 50 -19.32 6.23 4.37
CA LEU A 50 -19.95 5.22 3.53
C LEU A 50 -21.41 4.98 3.91
N ILE A 51 -21.70 4.79 5.20
CA ILE A 51 -23.08 4.53 5.64
C ILE A 51 -23.99 5.72 5.32
N ARG A 52 -23.51 6.97 5.48
CA ARG A 52 -24.27 8.17 5.11
C ARG A 52 -24.55 8.26 3.60
N LYS A 53 -23.59 7.87 2.76
CA LYS A 53 -23.73 7.87 1.29
C LYS A 53 -24.52 6.67 0.76
N GLY A 54 -24.65 5.62 1.56
CA GLY A 54 -25.22 4.33 1.17
C GLY A 54 -24.12 3.30 0.95
N LEU A 55 -24.26 2.17 1.65
CA LEU A 55 -23.42 0.99 1.43
C LEU A 55 -23.68 0.40 0.05
N ASP A 56 -22.63 -0.19 -0.52
CA ASP A 56 -22.69 -0.99 -1.72
C ASP A 56 -23.70 -2.14 -1.56
N ARG A 57 -24.37 -2.48 -2.67
CA ARG A 57 -25.39 -3.51 -2.70
C ARG A 57 -25.17 -4.40 -3.92
N GLY A 58 -25.31 -5.70 -3.70
CA GLY A 58 -25.21 -6.72 -4.74
C GLY A 58 -26.56 -7.35 -4.98
N TYR A 59 -26.67 -8.01 -6.14
CA TYR A 59 -27.84 -8.83 -6.45
C TYR A 59 -27.58 -10.27 -6.00
N GLU A 60 -28.50 -10.81 -5.23
CA GLU A 60 -28.57 -12.23 -4.91
C GLU A 60 -29.82 -12.81 -5.57
N THR A 61 -29.62 -13.78 -6.46
CA THR A 61 -30.73 -14.49 -7.09
C THR A 61 -31.34 -15.44 -6.05
N ARG A 62 -32.60 -15.17 -5.69
CA ARG A 62 -33.38 -15.99 -4.77
C ARG A 62 -34.41 -16.79 -5.51
N ARG A 63 -34.67 -17.98 -4.98
CA ARG A 63 -35.68 -18.91 -5.49
C ARG A 63 -36.56 -19.37 -4.34
N GLU A 64 -37.82 -18.96 -4.34
CA GLU A 64 -38.73 -19.13 -3.19
C GLU A 64 -40.18 -19.41 -3.62
N ASP A 65 -40.93 -20.10 -2.76
CA ASP A 65 -42.36 -20.38 -2.92
C ASP A 65 -43.19 -19.20 -2.39
N LEU A 66 -43.66 -18.33 -3.29
CA LEU A 66 -44.38 -17.12 -2.92
C LEU A 66 -45.89 -17.26 -3.18
N ARG A 67 -46.71 -16.64 -2.32
CA ARG A 67 -48.16 -16.53 -2.55
C ARG A 67 -48.53 -15.48 -3.61
N SER A 68 -47.61 -14.56 -3.89
CA SER A 68 -47.76 -13.53 -4.91
C SER A 68 -46.61 -13.63 -5.91
N PRO A 69 -46.87 -13.67 -7.22
CA PRO A 69 -45.83 -13.72 -8.24
C PRO A 69 -44.86 -12.55 -8.14
N LYS A 70 -43.55 -12.82 -8.13
CA LYS A 70 -42.47 -11.83 -8.15
C LYS A 70 -41.34 -12.31 -9.04
N GLY A 71 -40.90 -11.49 -10.00
CA GLY A 71 -39.83 -11.88 -10.92
C GLY A 71 -40.24 -13.01 -11.88
N ARG A 72 -39.32 -13.95 -12.14
CA ARG A 72 -39.50 -15.04 -13.11
C ARG A 72 -40.19 -16.24 -12.47
N LEU A 73 -41.29 -16.69 -13.07
CA LEU A 73 -41.97 -17.92 -12.66
C LEU A 73 -41.21 -19.15 -13.16
N ILE A 74 -40.92 -20.10 -12.25
CA ILE A 74 -40.26 -21.35 -12.58
C ILE A 74 -41.30 -22.45 -12.78
N LEU A 75 -41.89 -22.44 -13.98
CA LEU A 75 -43.06 -23.26 -14.33
C LEU A 75 -42.83 -24.76 -14.14
N ASP A 76 -41.63 -25.27 -14.45
CA ASP A 76 -41.33 -26.68 -14.34
C ASP A 76 -41.40 -27.17 -12.89
N GLU A 77 -40.93 -26.37 -11.92
CA GLU A 77 -41.07 -26.70 -10.51
C GLU A 77 -42.46 -26.46 -9.94
N ILE A 78 -43.16 -25.43 -10.41
CA ILE A 78 -44.57 -25.20 -10.04
C ILE A 78 -45.40 -26.44 -10.37
N VAL A 79 -45.19 -27.02 -11.56
CA VAL A 79 -45.89 -28.23 -12.00
C VAL A 79 -45.41 -29.46 -11.22
N LYS A 80 -44.10 -29.70 -11.15
CA LYS A 80 -43.53 -30.89 -10.47
C LYS A 80 -43.91 -30.98 -8.99
N ARG A 81 -43.89 -29.85 -8.28
CA ARG A 81 -44.19 -29.76 -6.84
C ARG A 81 -45.65 -29.44 -6.54
N GLN A 82 -46.48 -29.24 -7.58
CA GLN A 82 -47.90 -28.88 -7.48
C GLN A 82 -48.15 -27.70 -6.53
N THR A 83 -47.29 -26.67 -6.54
CA THR A 83 -47.35 -25.57 -5.57
C THR A 83 -48.63 -24.75 -5.67
N LEU A 84 -49.26 -24.72 -6.85
CA LEU A 84 -50.54 -24.04 -7.07
C LEU A 84 -51.66 -24.61 -6.17
N GLN A 85 -51.64 -25.91 -5.85
CA GLN A 85 -52.62 -26.52 -4.94
C GLN A 85 -52.52 -25.95 -3.51
N ARG A 86 -51.34 -25.42 -3.14
CA ARG A 86 -51.06 -24.77 -1.86
C ARG A 86 -51.19 -23.24 -1.95
N GLY A 87 -51.64 -22.70 -3.08
CA GLY A 87 -51.73 -21.25 -3.33
C GLY A 87 -50.38 -20.56 -3.44
N GLN A 88 -49.34 -21.28 -3.89
CA GLN A 88 -47.98 -20.77 -4.01
C GLN A 88 -47.43 -20.97 -5.43
N VAL A 89 -46.51 -20.09 -5.83
CA VAL A 89 -45.76 -20.17 -7.09
C VAL A 89 -44.27 -20.10 -6.79
N VAL A 90 -43.49 -20.95 -7.46
CA VAL A 90 -42.03 -20.92 -7.39
C VAL A 90 -41.53 -19.76 -8.25
N CYS A 91 -40.92 -18.78 -7.60
CA CYS A 91 -40.43 -17.56 -8.22
C CYS A 91 -38.91 -17.47 -8.09
N GLU A 92 -38.23 -17.04 -9.15
CA GLU A 92 -36.82 -16.66 -9.15
C GLU A 92 -36.73 -15.15 -9.40
N TYR A 93 -36.08 -14.43 -8.48
CA TYR A 93 -35.93 -12.98 -8.57
C TYR A 93 -34.64 -12.53 -7.92
N ASP A 94 -34.10 -11.41 -8.40
CA ASP A 94 -32.90 -10.83 -7.80
C ASP A 94 -33.28 -9.87 -6.67
N GLU A 95 -32.75 -10.12 -5.48
CA GLU A 95 -32.88 -9.24 -4.33
C GLU A 95 -31.61 -8.41 -4.13
N LEU A 96 -31.80 -7.11 -3.87
CA LEU A 96 -30.70 -6.19 -3.66
C LEU A 96 -30.28 -6.21 -2.19
N ILE A 97 -29.18 -6.90 -1.88
CA ILE A 97 -28.68 -7.09 -0.51
C ILE A 97 -27.40 -6.30 -0.27
N ARG A 98 -27.16 -5.92 0.99
CA ARG A 98 -25.90 -5.28 1.42
C ARG A 98 -24.81 -6.29 1.75
N ASP A 99 -25.13 -7.58 1.78
CA ASP A 99 -24.20 -8.64 2.13
C ASP A 99 -23.25 -8.96 0.96
N VAL A 100 -22.44 -7.98 0.59
CA VAL A 100 -21.40 -8.08 -0.43
C VAL A 100 -20.03 -8.13 0.22
N LEU A 101 -19.07 -8.74 -0.48
CA LEU A 101 -17.72 -8.98 0.05
C LEU A 101 -17.04 -7.71 0.60
N ASN A 102 -17.24 -6.55 -0.03
CA ASN A 102 -16.68 -5.27 0.42
C ASN A 102 -17.18 -4.90 1.83
N ASN A 103 -18.48 -5.09 2.09
CA ASN A 103 -19.09 -4.81 3.39
C ASN A 103 -18.72 -5.88 4.41
N GLN A 104 -18.61 -7.15 4.00
CA GLN A 104 -18.17 -8.26 4.86
C GLN A 104 -16.73 -8.06 5.35
N ILE A 105 -15.81 -7.67 4.46
CA ILE A 105 -14.43 -7.32 4.82
C ILE A 105 -14.40 -6.13 5.79
N LEU A 106 -15.19 -5.09 5.51
CA LEU A 106 -15.27 -3.91 6.36
C LEU A 106 -15.76 -4.28 7.77
N LYS A 107 -16.86 -5.05 7.87
CA LYS A 107 -17.39 -5.54 9.15
C LYS A 107 -16.36 -6.38 9.91
N ALA A 108 -15.67 -7.28 9.21
CA ALA A 108 -14.63 -8.12 9.81
C ALA A 108 -13.49 -7.27 10.39
N ALA A 109 -12.95 -6.32 9.63
CA ALA A 109 -11.86 -5.44 10.09
C ALA A 109 -12.28 -4.56 11.27
N VAL A 110 -13.50 -4.00 11.24
CA VAL A 110 -14.08 -3.24 12.36
C VAL A 110 -14.15 -4.09 13.64
N ARG A 111 -14.63 -5.34 13.52
CA ARG A 111 -14.72 -6.26 14.66
C ARG A 111 -13.35 -6.67 15.18
N MET A 112 -12.37 -6.87 14.29
CA MET A 112 -11.00 -7.19 14.67
C MET A 112 -10.37 -6.05 15.48
N LEU A 113 -10.43 -4.81 15.01
CA LEU A 113 -9.92 -3.66 15.77
C LEU A 113 -10.65 -3.43 17.08
N ALA A 114 -11.98 -3.62 17.13
CA ALA A 114 -12.75 -3.47 18.36
C ALA A 114 -12.35 -4.47 19.47
N ARG A 115 -11.68 -5.57 19.11
CA ARG A 115 -11.14 -6.58 20.02
C ARG A 115 -9.67 -6.36 20.38
N ALA A 116 -8.96 -5.44 19.72
CA ALA A 116 -7.55 -5.18 20.02
C ALA A 116 -7.40 -4.48 21.37
N ASP A 117 -6.57 -4.99 22.28
CA ASP A 117 -6.53 -4.49 23.67
C ASP A 117 -5.90 -3.11 23.81
N ALA A 118 -4.93 -2.78 22.96
CA ALA A 118 -4.23 -1.49 22.98
C ALA A 118 -5.12 -0.29 22.58
N LEU A 119 -6.26 -0.53 21.93
CA LEU A 119 -7.12 0.53 21.40
C LEU A 119 -7.83 1.34 22.49
N GLU A 120 -7.83 2.66 22.36
CA GLU A 120 -8.54 3.57 23.27
C GLU A 120 -10.05 3.26 23.35
N LYS A 121 -10.62 3.50 24.54
CA LYS A 121 -12.02 3.17 24.84
C LYS A 121 -13.01 3.89 23.92
N VAL A 122 -12.71 5.12 23.52
CA VAL A 122 -13.57 5.93 22.63
C VAL A 122 -13.68 5.28 21.25
N TYR A 123 -12.54 4.98 20.60
CA TYR A 123 -12.55 4.31 19.29
C TYR A 123 -13.14 2.91 19.36
N ARG A 124 -12.86 2.16 20.44
CA ARG A 124 -13.46 0.84 20.66
C ARG A 124 -14.99 0.90 20.72
N HIS A 125 -15.53 1.90 21.42
CA HIS A 125 -16.97 2.10 21.53
C HIS A 125 -17.59 2.37 20.14
N GLU A 126 -17.02 3.32 19.39
CA GLU A 126 -17.47 3.67 18.05
C GLU A 126 -17.43 2.49 17.06
N LEU A 127 -16.34 1.71 17.06
CA LEU A 127 -16.24 0.51 16.23
C LEU A 127 -17.33 -0.52 16.56
N ARG A 128 -17.68 -0.69 17.84
CA ARG A 128 -18.79 -1.59 18.25
C ARG A 128 -20.14 -1.07 17.77
N LEU A 129 -20.36 0.25 17.79
CA LEU A 129 -21.58 0.86 17.23
C LEU A 129 -21.65 0.64 15.72
N ILE A 130 -20.54 0.84 15.00
CA ILE A 130 -20.46 0.56 13.56
C ILE A 130 -20.75 -0.92 13.27
N ALA A 131 -20.16 -1.84 14.03
CA ALA A 131 -20.40 -3.27 13.85
C ALA A 131 -21.89 -3.65 14.01
N ARG A 132 -22.61 -2.99 14.94
CA ARG A 132 -24.07 -3.17 15.10
C ARG A 132 -24.86 -2.62 13.92
N ARG A 133 -24.42 -1.50 13.33
CA ARG A 133 -25.05 -0.91 12.13
C ARG A 133 -24.85 -1.76 10.87
N LEU A 134 -23.96 -2.74 10.90
CA LEU A 134 -23.69 -3.73 9.86
C LEU A 134 -24.24 -5.12 10.24
N GLU A 135 -25.29 -5.19 11.06
CA GLU A 135 -25.87 -6.46 11.50
C GLU A 135 -26.43 -7.31 10.34
N ASP A 136 -26.89 -6.65 9.27
CA ASP A 136 -27.44 -7.21 8.03
C ASP A 136 -26.36 -7.76 7.07
N VAL A 137 -25.08 -7.62 7.41
CA VAL A 137 -23.94 -8.12 6.64
C VAL A 137 -23.38 -9.36 7.34
N SER A 138 -23.14 -10.45 6.62
CA SER A 138 -22.64 -11.70 7.20
C SER A 138 -21.21 -11.54 7.75
N ASP A 139 -20.90 -12.25 8.84
CA ASP A 139 -19.53 -12.34 9.35
C ASP A 139 -18.72 -13.31 8.46
N ILE A 140 -17.48 -12.94 8.15
CA ILE A 140 -16.54 -13.79 7.40
C ILE A 140 -15.26 -13.99 8.20
N HIS A 141 -14.59 -15.13 7.97
CA HIS A 141 -13.21 -15.29 8.39
C HIS A 141 -12.31 -14.55 7.39
N LEU A 142 -11.67 -13.47 7.85
CA LEU A 142 -10.88 -12.62 7.00
C LEU A 142 -9.57 -13.33 6.62
N GLN A 143 -9.30 -13.42 5.32
CA GLN A 143 -8.08 -14.02 4.77
C GLN A 143 -7.48 -13.09 3.71
N ALA A 144 -6.18 -13.20 3.45
CA ALA A 144 -5.52 -12.43 2.39
C ALA A 144 -6.19 -12.61 1.01
N ALA A 145 -6.79 -13.77 0.75
CA ALA A 145 -7.54 -14.03 -0.49
C ALA A 145 -8.83 -13.21 -0.62
N CYS A 146 -9.45 -12.78 0.49
CA CYS A 146 -10.66 -11.96 0.47
C CYS A 146 -10.39 -10.63 -0.25
N PHE A 147 -9.27 -9.97 0.07
CA PHE A 147 -8.90 -8.69 -0.54
C PHE A 147 -8.65 -8.80 -2.05
N ARG A 148 -8.00 -9.89 -2.50
CA ARG A 148 -7.74 -10.14 -3.93
C ARG A 148 -9.00 -10.41 -4.76
N ARG A 149 -10.07 -10.90 -4.12
CA ARG A 149 -11.35 -11.19 -4.78
C ARG A 149 -12.21 -9.94 -4.96
N VAL A 150 -11.89 -8.84 -4.28
CA VAL A 150 -12.63 -7.60 -4.42
C VAL A 150 -12.39 -7.00 -5.80
N GLN A 151 -13.48 -6.73 -6.52
CA GLN A 151 -13.46 -5.96 -7.74
C GLN A 151 -14.24 -4.67 -7.51
N LEU A 152 -13.51 -3.54 -7.53
CA LEU A 152 -14.14 -2.23 -7.39
C LEU A 152 -14.53 -1.69 -8.76
N SER A 153 -15.79 -1.29 -8.88
CA SER A 153 -16.30 -0.57 -10.03
C SER A 153 -16.18 0.94 -9.80
N ARG A 154 -16.52 1.75 -10.81
CA ARG A 154 -16.62 3.20 -10.66
C ARG A 154 -17.56 3.61 -9.51
N ASN A 155 -18.62 2.84 -9.28
CA ASN A 155 -19.62 3.12 -8.25
C ASN A 155 -19.12 2.77 -6.84
N THR A 156 -18.16 1.86 -6.72
CA THR A 156 -17.61 1.41 -5.43
C THR A 156 -16.21 1.94 -5.16
N ARG A 157 -15.70 2.87 -5.98
CA ARG A 157 -14.37 3.49 -5.82
C ARG A 157 -14.12 4.11 -4.43
N GLN A 158 -15.19 4.55 -3.77
CA GLN A 158 -15.15 5.08 -2.40
C GLN A 158 -14.70 4.05 -1.34
N TYR A 159 -14.85 2.75 -1.61
CA TYR A 159 -14.37 1.67 -0.74
C TYR A 159 -12.86 1.48 -0.80
N GLY A 160 -12.19 1.91 -1.87
CA GLY A 160 -10.80 1.54 -2.12
C GLY A 160 -9.85 1.89 -0.97
N LEU A 161 -9.89 3.12 -0.46
CA LEU A 161 -9.06 3.51 0.69
C LEU A 161 -9.41 2.70 1.96
N LEU A 162 -10.70 2.47 2.21
CA LEU A 162 -11.14 1.74 3.39
C LEU A 162 -10.72 0.27 3.34
N LEU A 163 -10.74 -0.35 2.16
CA LEU A 163 -10.28 -1.72 2.00
C LEU A 163 -8.77 -1.84 2.16
N GLN A 164 -7.99 -0.84 1.73
CA GLN A 164 -6.55 -0.77 2.02
C GLN A 164 -6.28 -0.68 3.54
N ILE A 165 -7.05 0.16 4.25
CA ILE A 165 -6.99 0.24 5.72
C ILE A 165 -7.39 -1.10 6.35
N CYS A 166 -8.46 -1.75 5.87
CA CYS A 166 -8.89 -3.06 6.36
C CYS A 166 -7.80 -4.13 6.15
N GLU A 167 -7.11 -4.08 5.01
CA GLU A 167 -6.00 -4.99 4.72
C GLU A 167 -4.81 -4.75 5.65
N LEU A 168 -4.45 -3.49 5.88
CA LEU A 168 -3.40 -3.12 6.83
C LEU A 168 -3.74 -3.58 8.25
N VAL A 169 -4.98 -3.34 8.69
CA VAL A 169 -5.51 -3.83 9.97
C VAL A 169 -5.39 -5.35 10.08
N PHE A 170 -5.80 -6.08 9.05
CA PHE A 170 -5.70 -7.54 9.00
C PHE A 170 -4.26 -8.02 9.11
N ARG A 171 -3.32 -7.35 8.43
CA ARG A 171 -1.90 -7.69 8.47
C ARG A 171 -1.24 -7.35 9.82
N CYS A 172 -1.70 -6.30 10.50
CA CYS A 172 -1.13 -5.85 11.77
C CYS A 172 -1.69 -6.60 12.99
N LEU A 173 -2.90 -7.15 12.93
CA LEU A 173 -3.48 -7.84 14.09
C LEU A 173 -3.11 -9.32 14.10
N LEU A 174 -2.30 -9.71 15.09
CA LEU A 174 -2.00 -11.11 15.37
C LEU A 174 -2.98 -11.66 16.42
N PRO A 175 -3.49 -12.90 16.25
CA PRO A 175 -4.23 -13.57 17.32
C PRO A 175 -3.36 -13.71 18.57
N GLU A 176 -3.90 -13.42 19.76
CA GLU A 176 -3.20 -13.73 21.00
C GLU A 176 -3.27 -15.23 21.32
N GLU A 177 -2.17 -15.79 21.82
CA GLU A 177 -2.05 -17.20 22.23
C GLU A 177 -3.05 -17.57 23.35
N SER A 178 -3.49 -16.58 24.13
CA SER A 178 -4.47 -16.72 25.22
C SER A 178 -5.93 -16.83 24.72
N GLY A 179 -6.19 -16.67 23.42
CA GLY A 179 -7.51 -16.84 22.81
C GLY A 179 -8.53 -15.74 23.11
N GLY A 180 -8.19 -14.74 23.93
CA GLY A 180 -9.10 -13.68 24.37
C GLY A 180 -9.02 -12.36 23.58
N GLY A 181 -7.91 -12.11 22.88
CA GLY A 181 -7.59 -10.81 22.29
C GLY A 181 -6.86 -10.89 20.95
N ALA A 182 -6.59 -9.72 20.37
CA ALA A 182 -5.72 -9.56 19.22
C ALA A 182 -4.67 -8.49 19.53
N ARG A 183 -3.40 -8.83 19.34
CA ARG A 183 -2.29 -7.92 19.59
C ARG A 183 -1.88 -7.24 18.29
N PHE A 184 -1.70 -5.93 18.35
CA PHE A 184 -1.18 -5.19 17.22
C PHE A 184 0.33 -5.45 17.11
N ALA A 185 0.75 -6.13 16.06
CA ALA A 185 2.15 -6.29 15.70
C ALA A 185 2.73 -4.93 15.33
N ASP A 186 3.95 -4.66 15.78
CA ASP A 186 4.65 -3.44 15.43
C ASP A 186 5.15 -3.54 13.98
N ILE A 187 4.29 -3.20 13.03
CA ILE A 187 4.60 -3.25 11.60
C ILE A 187 5.77 -2.33 11.24
N LEU A 188 6.04 -1.28 12.02
CA LEU A 188 7.12 -0.34 11.75
C LEU A 188 8.51 -1.00 11.92
N ASN A 189 8.57 -2.12 12.66
CA ASN A 189 9.78 -2.95 12.81
C ASN A 189 9.82 -4.14 11.83
N ASP A 190 8.76 -4.38 11.05
CA ASP A 190 8.76 -5.38 9.98
C ASP A 190 9.40 -4.78 8.72
N GLU A 191 10.72 -4.90 8.63
CA GLU A 191 11.51 -4.34 7.52
C GLU A 191 11.03 -4.83 6.14
N VAL A 192 10.60 -6.09 6.03
CA VAL A 192 10.13 -6.66 4.77
C VAL A 192 8.86 -5.94 4.30
N ARG A 193 7.88 -5.79 5.20
CA ARG A 193 6.62 -5.11 4.85
C ARG A 193 6.81 -3.63 4.63
N MET A 194 7.59 -2.97 5.48
CA MET A 194 7.85 -1.54 5.37
C MET A 194 8.70 -1.18 4.16
N SER A 195 9.57 -2.09 3.67
CA SER A 195 10.26 -1.91 2.38
C SER A 195 9.25 -1.76 1.26
N THR A 196 8.28 -2.68 1.15
CA THR A 196 7.25 -2.60 0.10
C THR A 196 6.42 -1.31 0.21
N VAL A 197 6.01 -0.92 1.42
CA VAL A 197 5.27 0.33 1.64
C VAL A 197 6.12 1.54 1.24
N PHE A 198 7.40 1.57 1.58
CA PHE A 198 8.30 2.67 1.26
C PHE A 198 8.61 2.76 -0.23
N GLU A 199 8.77 1.64 -0.92
CA GLU A 199 8.91 1.57 -2.38
C GLU A 199 7.66 2.08 -3.09
N GLU A 200 6.47 1.63 -2.68
CA GLU A 200 5.18 2.09 -3.22
C GLU A 200 4.96 3.59 -2.94
N PHE A 201 5.30 4.02 -1.72
CA PHE A 201 5.28 5.42 -1.32
C PHE A 201 6.10 6.28 -2.27
N LEU A 202 7.39 5.99 -2.45
CA LEU A 202 8.27 6.79 -3.30
C LEU A 202 7.80 6.79 -4.76
N ARG A 203 7.40 5.63 -5.28
CA ARG A 203 6.92 5.51 -6.66
C ARG A 203 5.69 6.37 -6.91
N ASN A 204 4.70 6.30 -6.04
CA ASN A 204 3.48 7.08 -6.18
C ASN A 204 3.68 8.56 -5.84
N PHE A 205 4.58 8.88 -4.91
CA PHE A 205 4.99 10.24 -4.59
C PHE A 205 5.59 10.91 -5.83
N TYR A 206 6.65 10.34 -6.42
CA TYR A 206 7.27 10.94 -7.60
C TYR A 206 6.35 10.89 -8.82
N ALA A 207 5.48 9.88 -8.97
CA ALA A 207 4.51 9.88 -10.06
C ALA A 207 3.48 11.01 -9.94
N HIS A 208 3.25 11.55 -8.73
CA HIS A 208 2.23 12.56 -8.48
C HIS A 208 2.77 13.98 -8.33
N GLU A 209 3.94 14.14 -7.69
CA GLU A 209 4.45 15.44 -7.23
C GLU A 209 5.42 16.12 -8.21
N GLN A 210 5.74 15.47 -9.33
CA GLN A 210 6.60 16.05 -10.36
C GLN A 210 6.13 15.68 -11.78
N ASP A 211 6.46 16.54 -12.75
CA ASP A 211 6.04 16.40 -14.15
C ASP A 211 7.21 16.19 -15.14
N ARG A 212 8.46 16.16 -14.66
CA ARG A 212 9.67 16.08 -15.49
C ARG A 212 9.95 14.66 -15.99
N PHE A 213 9.65 13.66 -15.19
CA PHE A 213 9.99 12.27 -15.43
C PHE A 213 8.73 11.41 -15.54
N THR A 214 8.77 10.45 -16.46
CA THR A 214 7.87 9.30 -16.42
C THR A 214 8.35 8.35 -15.31
N VAL A 215 7.47 8.03 -14.36
CA VAL A 215 7.81 7.23 -13.17
C VAL A 215 7.25 5.82 -13.28
N GLY A 216 8.05 4.81 -12.95
CA GLY A 216 7.63 3.41 -12.97
C GLY A 216 8.54 2.46 -12.22
N SER A 217 8.33 1.17 -12.43
CA SER A 217 9.20 0.06 -12.03
C SER A 217 9.43 -0.78 -13.29
N GLU A 218 10.68 -1.11 -13.58
CA GLU A 218 11.06 -1.77 -14.82
C GLU A 218 11.57 -3.18 -14.56
N VAL A 219 11.07 -4.14 -15.35
CA VAL A 219 11.63 -5.49 -15.41
C VAL A 219 12.65 -5.52 -16.53
N MET A 220 13.89 -5.81 -16.17
CA MET A 220 15.04 -5.87 -17.06
C MET A 220 15.41 -7.32 -17.36
N THR A 221 15.70 -7.59 -18.62
CA THR A 221 16.15 -8.91 -19.08
C THR A 221 17.67 -8.95 -19.09
N TRP A 222 18.27 -9.99 -18.50
CA TRP A 222 19.72 -10.16 -18.57
C TRP A 222 20.20 -10.26 -20.02
N GLU A 223 21.26 -9.52 -20.34
CA GLU A 223 22.03 -9.68 -21.58
C GLU A 223 22.95 -10.90 -21.45
N ALA A 224 22.35 -12.07 -21.25
CA ALA A 224 23.05 -13.33 -21.05
C ALA A 224 22.85 -14.25 -22.25
N LYS A 225 23.91 -14.96 -22.64
CA LYS A 225 23.86 -16.03 -23.63
C LYS A 225 23.86 -17.37 -22.90
N ALA A 226 22.84 -18.20 -23.13
CA ALA A 226 22.83 -19.57 -22.63
C ALA A 226 23.96 -20.38 -23.28
N LEU A 227 24.86 -20.93 -22.45
CA LEU A 227 25.87 -21.89 -22.88
C LEU A 227 25.37 -23.34 -22.75
N THR A 228 24.31 -23.55 -21.98
CA THR A 228 23.62 -24.84 -21.84
C THR A 228 22.11 -24.66 -22.08
N PRO A 229 21.41 -25.69 -22.62
CA PRO A 229 19.98 -25.63 -22.86
C PRO A 229 19.20 -25.33 -21.57
N GLY A 230 18.30 -24.34 -21.63
CA GLY A 230 17.46 -23.96 -20.50
C GLY A 230 18.13 -23.10 -19.42
N ALA A 231 19.42 -22.75 -19.53
CA ALA A 231 20.12 -21.98 -18.48
C ALA A 231 19.47 -20.63 -18.18
N LEU A 232 18.89 -19.96 -19.19
CA LEU A 232 18.30 -18.63 -19.02
C LEU A 232 17.09 -18.62 -18.06
N SER A 233 16.37 -19.74 -17.90
CA SER A 233 15.22 -19.78 -16.98
C SER A 233 15.61 -19.79 -15.50
N TYR A 234 16.90 -20.00 -15.20
CA TYR A 234 17.44 -19.94 -13.84
C TYR A 234 17.98 -18.58 -13.46
N LEU A 235 18.01 -17.62 -14.40
CA LEU A 235 18.46 -16.26 -14.09
C LEU A 235 17.38 -15.53 -13.27
N PRO A 236 17.79 -14.77 -12.23
CA PRO A 236 16.84 -13.99 -11.44
C PRO A 236 16.24 -12.88 -12.30
N THR A 237 15.00 -12.49 -12.03
CA THR A 237 14.42 -11.30 -12.67
C THR A 237 15.07 -10.04 -12.10
N MET A 238 15.66 -9.18 -12.94
CA MET A 238 16.09 -7.85 -12.51
C MET A 238 14.88 -6.93 -12.52
N ARG A 239 14.53 -6.36 -11.36
CA ARG A 239 13.42 -5.42 -11.24
C ARG A 239 13.85 -4.23 -10.41
N THR A 240 13.66 -3.03 -10.95
CA THR A 240 13.92 -1.79 -10.22
C THR A 240 12.74 -1.46 -9.31
N ASP A 241 13.04 -0.92 -8.12
CA ASP A 241 12.02 -0.40 -7.22
C ASP A 241 11.36 0.82 -7.86
N LEU A 242 12.19 1.73 -8.38
CA LEU A 242 11.78 3.00 -8.96
C LEU A 242 12.70 3.38 -10.12
N THR A 243 12.11 3.71 -11.27
CA THR A 243 12.81 4.32 -12.40
C THR A 243 12.10 5.61 -12.79
N LEU A 244 12.87 6.69 -12.94
CA LEU A 244 12.40 7.97 -13.45
C LEU A 244 13.08 8.26 -14.79
N ARG A 245 12.30 8.39 -15.87
CA ARG A 245 12.82 8.62 -17.22
C ARG A 245 12.42 9.97 -17.80
N SER A 246 13.39 10.70 -18.31
CA SER A 246 13.23 11.82 -19.24
C SER A 246 14.02 11.53 -20.53
N PRO A 247 13.86 12.33 -21.61
CA PRO A 247 14.58 12.10 -22.87
C PRO A 247 16.11 12.11 -22.75
N ASP A 248 16.64 12.87 -21.78
CA ASP A 248 18.06 13.16 -21.57
C ASP A 248 18.66 12.48 -20.32
N ARG A 249 17.82 12.02 -19.39
CA ARG A 249 18.26 11.53 -18.08
C ARG A 249 17.37 10.40 -17.57
N ILE A 250 18.00 9.38 -16.99
CA ILE A 250 17.32 8.26 -16.33
C ILE A 250 17.87 8.15 -14.92
N VAL A 251 16.99 8.20 -13.93
CA VAL A 251 17.34 7.97 -12.53
C VAL A 251 16.79 6.62 -12.10
N VAL A 252 17.68 5.71 -11.72
CA VAL A 252 17.30 4.45 -11.07
C VAL A 252 17.41 4.65 -9.59
N ALA A 253 16.29 4.48 -8.89
CA ALA A 253 16.22 4.58 -7.45
C ALA A 253 15.95 3.20 -6.83
N ASP A 254 16.72 2.86 -5.81
CA ASP A 254 16.56 1.65 -5.00
C ASP A 254 16.27 2.10 -3.56
N ALA A 255 15.11 1.67 -3.07
CA ALA A 255 14.58 2.11 -1.80
C ALA A 255 14.75 1.00 -0.77
N LYS A 256 15.27 1.34 0.41
CA LYS A 256 15.63 0.32 1.41
C LYS A 256 15.21 0.78 2.79
N TYR A 257 14.29 0.03 3.39
CA TYR A 257 13.82 0.27 4.75
C TYR A 257 14.61 -0.60 5.73
N TYR A 258 15.58 -0.01 6.43
CA TYR A 258 16.35 -0.68 7.48
C TYR A 258 16.23 0.07 8.80
N THR A 259 16.22 -0.68 9.89
CA THR A 259 16.33 -0.13 11.25
C THR A 259 17.67 0.56 11.51
N SER A 260 18.73 0.19 10.78
CA SER A 260 20.02 0.91 10.73
C SER A 260 20.34 1.28 9.28
N THR A 261 20.51 2.57 9.01
CA THR A 261 20.79 3.09 7.66
C THR A 261 22.22 2.84 7.19
N LEU A 262 23.15 2.60 8.13
CA LEU A 262 24.54 2.28 7.84
C LEU A 262 24.90 0.90 8.41
N ALA A 263 25.73 0.16 7.68
CA ALA A 263 26.37 -1.04 8.19
C ALA A 263 27.52 -0.64 9.12
N HIS A 264 27.52 -1.15 10.35
CA HIS A 264 28.65 -1.01 11.25
C HIS A 264 29.74 -2.01 10.87
N TYR A 265 30.91 -1.51 10.48
CA TYR A 265 32.11 -2.31 10.30
C TYR A 265 33.19 -1.85 11.28
N HIS A 266 34.10 -2.74 11.68
CA HIS A 266 35.23 -2.38 12.54
C HIS A 266 36.01 -1.20 11.90
N GLY A 267 35.89 -0.01 12.50
CA GLY A 267 36.57 1.22 12.06
C GLY A 267 35.71 2.25 11.31
N GLY A 268 34.42 2.04 11.08
CA GLY A 268 33.54 3.08 10.53
C GLY A 268 32.17 2.59 10.01
N SER A 269 31.26 3.55 9.80
CA SER A 269 29.94 3.30 9.22
C SER A 269 30.01 3.34 7.69
N LYS A 270 29.53 2.30 6.99
CA LYS A 270 29.54 2.22 5.52
C LYS A 270 28.14 2.00 4.95
N VAL A 271 27.91 2.47 3.72
CA VAL A 271 26.71 2.13 2.96
C VAL A 271 26.67 0.61 2.73
N HIS A 272 25.47 0.03 2.77
CA HIS A 272 25.27 -1.39 2.49
C HIS A 272 25.73 -1.72 1.06
N SER A 273 26.86 -2.44 0.94
CA SER A 273 27.49 -2.75 -0.33
C SER A 273 26.57 -3.53 -1.28
N GLY A 274 25.70 -4.39 -0.74
CA GLY A 274 24.72 -5.14 -1.54
C GLY A 274 23.79 -4.22 -2.35
N ASN A 275 23.31 -3.14 -1.75
CA ASN A 275 22.42 -2.18 -2.42
C ASN A 275 23.15 -1.41 -3.50
N LEU A 276 24.42 -1.04 -3.25
CA LEU A 276 25.25 -0.37 -4.25
C LEU A 276 25.55 -1.29 -5.44
N TYR A 277 25.86 -2.57 -5.20
CA TYR A 277 26.09 -3.54 -6.27
C TYR A 277 24.84 -3.80 -7.11
N GLN A 278 23.69 -3.91 -6.46
CA GLN A 278 22.41 -4.08 -7.13
C GLN A 278 22.10 -2.86 -8.01
N LEU A 279 22.17 -1.65 -7.46
CA LEU A 279 21.95 -0.41 -8.19
C LEU A 279 22.91 -0.27 -9.38
N TYR A 280 24.20 -0.50 -9.16
CA TYR A 280 25.20 -0.42 -10.22
C TYR A 280 24.92 -1.41 -11.37
N THR A 281 24.40 -2.59 -11.06
CA THR A 281 23.99 -3.57 -12.08
C THR A 281 22.87 -3.02 -12.95
N TYR A 282 21.87 -2.37 -12.35
CA TYR A 282 20.77 -1.73 -13.08
C TYR A 282 21.26 -0.57 -13.95
N LEU A 283 22.14 0.28 -13.43
CA LEU A 283 22.70 1.42 -14.17
C LEU A 283 23.46 0.98 -15.42
N ARG A 284 24.29 -0.06 -15.31
CA ARG A 284 25.02 -0.61 -16.46
C ARG A 284 24.08 -1.13 -17.54
N HIS A 285 22.99 -1.80 -17.14
CA HIS A 285 22.00 -2.32 -18.07
C HIS A 285 21.27 -1.18 -18.81
N ILE A 286 20.84 -0.14 -18.09
CA ILE A 286 20.16 1.01 -18.69
C ILE A 286 21.08 1.78 -19.63
N ALA A 287 22.33 2.06 -19.22
CA ALA A 287 23.26 2.79 -20.08
C ALA A 287 23.61 2.04 -21.37
N ALA A 288 23.66 0.71 -21.33
CA ALA A 288 23.85 -0.10 -22.53
C ALA A 288 22.66 0.03 -23.52
N GLN A 289 21.43 0.11 -23.01
CA GLN A 289 20.22 0.23 -23.82
C GLN A 289 19.88 1.65 -24.25
N THR A 290 20.33 2.67 -23.50
CA THR A 290 20.04 4.08 -23.80
C THR A 290 21.31 4.93 -23.70
N PRO A 291 22.28 4.78 -24.62
CA PRO A 291 23.59 5.46 -24.52
C PRO A 291 23.52 6.99 -24.62
N ALA A 292 22.43 7.53 -25.18
CA ALA A 292 22.21 8.95 -25.33
C ALA A 292 21.71 9.66 -24.06
N ALA A 293 21.22 8.90 -23.07
CA ALA A 293 20.70 9.45 -21.82
C ALA A 293 21.68 9.20 -20.66
N GLN A 294 21.83 10.21 -19.80
CA GLN A 294 22.64 10.08 -18.59
C GLN A 294 21.93 9.16 -17.58
N ALA A 295 22.57 8.05 -17.20
CA ALA A 295 22.03 7.10 -16.22
C ALA A 295 22.62 7.33 -14.82
N ASP A 296 21.79 7.87 -13.93
CA ASP A 296 22.14 8.18 -12.54
C ASP A 296 21.46 7.23 -11.56
N GLY A 297 22.13 6.96 -10.44
CA GLY A 297 21.64 6.12 -9.36
C GLY A 297 21.24 6.91 -8.12
N LEU A 298 20.23 6.43 -7.42
CA LEU A 298 19.76 6.99 -6.16
C LEU A 298 19.45 5.87 -5.16
N LEU A 299 20.16 5.82 -4.03
CA LEU A 299 19.80 4.98 -2.89
C LEU A 299 19.07 5.84 -1.86
N ILE A 300 17.83 5.47 -1.53
CA ILE A 300 17.01 6.20 -0.55
C ILE A 300 16.72 5.31 0.66
N TYR A 301 17.04 5.82 1.84
CA TYR A 301 16.75 5.17 3.12
C TYR A 301 15.85 6.06 3.96
N PRO A 302 14.79 5.54 4.60
CA PRO A 302 14.10 6.28 5.63
C PRO A 302 14.98 6.33 6.89
N ALA A 303 15.01 7.49 7.54
CA ALA A 303 15.73 7.70 8.79
C ALA A 303 14.84 8.43 9.81
N VAL A 304 15.30 8.44 11.06
CA VAL A 304 14.76 9.28 12.13
C VAL A 304 15.94 10.00 12.77
N LYS A 305 15.99 11.32 12.65
CA LYS A 305 17.02 12.19 13.25
C LYS A 305 18.46 11.97 12.77
N THR A 306 18.64 11.31 11.63
CA THR A 306 19.94 11.14 10.97
C THR A 306 19.81 11.60 9.52
N SER A 307 20.66 12.54 9.12
CA SER A 307 20.77 12.97 7.72
C SER A 307 22.12 12.54 7.17
N LEU A 308 22.08 11.88 6.02
CA LEU A 308 23.22 11.42 5.25
C LEU A 308 22.95 11.77 3.80
N ARG A 309 23.90 12.46 3.16
CA ARG A 309 23.88 12.74 1.73
C ARG A 309 25.29 12.55 1.19
N LEU A 310 25.47 11.54 0.36
CA LEU A 310 26.76 11.16 -0.23
C LEU A 310 26.59 11.08 -1.74
N ASP A 311 27.41 11.83 -2.47
CA ASP A 311 27.46 11.77 -3.93
C ASP A 311 28.74 11.05 -4.35
N TYR A 312 28.61 10.11 -5.29
CA TYR A 312 29.71 9.32 -5.84
C TYR A 312 29.70 9.42 -7.36
N GLU A 313 30.89 9.43 -7.94
CA GLU A 313 31.07 9.20 -9.36
C GLU A 313 31.70 7.83 -9.56
N LEU A 314 30.94 6.93 -10.17
CA LEU A 314 31.44 5.68 -10.73
C LEU A 314 31.67 5.87 -12.23
N PRO A 315 32.43 5.00 -12.91
CA PRO A 315 32.63 5.12 -14.35
C PRO A 315 31.30 5.28 -15.11
N ASN A 316 31.11 6.47 -15.69
CA ASN A 316 29.94 6.89 -16.47
C ASN A 316 28.60 6.98 -15.69
N HIS A 317 28.63 6.93 -14.35
CA HIS A 317 27.43 6.93 -13.52
C HIS A 317 27.59 7.77 -12.26
N ARG A 318 26.62 8.65 -12.00
CA ARG A 318 26.55 9.40 -10.74
C ARG A 318 25.61 8.69 -9.80
N ILE A 319 26.03 8.44 -8.56
CA ILE A 319 25.23 7.74 -7.55
C ILE A 319 25.08 8.62 -6.32
N ARG A 320 23.84 8.86 -5.90
CA ARG A 320 23.51 9.59 -4.68
C ARG A 320 23.00 8.59 -3.65
N VAL A 321 23.53 8.67 -2.45
CA VAL A 321 23.03 7.93 -1.29
C VAL A 321 22.47 8.95 -0.33
N ALA A 322 21.16 8.85 -0.06
CA ALA A 322 20.45 9.79 0.77
C ALA A 322 19.59 9.09 1.81
N THR A 323 19.53 9.67 3.00
CA THR A 323 18.51 9.34 4.00
C THR A 323 17.46 10.43 4.05
N VAL A 324 16.19 10.08 4.16
CA VAL A 324 15.08 11.01 4.34
C VAL A 324 14.57 10.91 5.78
N ASP A 325 14.67 12.01 6.54
CA ASP A 325 14.24 12.02 7.93
C ASP A 325 12.72 12.10 8.04
N LEU A 326 12.09 10.94 8.26
CA LEU A 326 10.63 10.81 8.39
C LEU A 326 10.09 11.41 9.70
N ALA A 327 10.94 11.93 10.59
CA ALA A 327 10.48 12.65 11.78
C ALA A 327 10.29 14.16 11.58
N ARG A 328 10.74 14.71 10.46
CA ARG A 328 10.57 16.13 10.12
C ARG A 328 9.11 16.46 9.77
N PRO A 329 8.70 17.74 9.80
CA PRO A 329 7.43 18.16 9.24
C PRO A 329 7.26 17.68 7.79
N TRP A 330 6.06 17.21 7.43
CA TRP A 330 5.78 16.66 6.09
C TRP A 330 6.23 17.56 4.94
N GLN A 331 6.06 18.88 5.09
CA GLN A 331 6.50 19.85 4.10
C GLN A 331 8.00 19.77 3.85
N GLU A 332 8.82 19.62 4.89
CA GLU A 332 10.27 19.48 4.74
C GLU A 332 10.64 18.15 4.07
N ILE A 333 9.95 17.05 4.42
CA ILE A 333 10.13 15.74 3.79
C ILE A 333 9.78 15.83 2.29
N HIS A 334 8.67 16.48 1.96
CA HIS A 334 8.19 16.66 0.59
C HIS A 334 9.21 17.42 -0.26
N HIS A 335 9.70 18.57 0.23
CA HIS A 335 10.75 19.33 -0.45
C HIS A 335 12.05 18.53 -0.58
N GLU A 336 12.48 17.86 0.50
CA GLU A 336 13.69 17.05 0.50
C GLU A 336 13.65 15.95 -0.57
N LEU A 337 12.52 15.24 -0.70
CA LEU A 337 12.34 14.22 -1.74
C LEU A 337 12.44 14.80 -3.15
N LEU A 338 11.81 15.95 -3.42
CA LEU A 338 11.92 16.60 -4.73
C LEU A 338 13.35 17.08 -5.02
N ASP A 339 14.04 17.61 -4.01
CA ASP A 339 15.43 18.07 -4.10
C ASP A 339 16.44 16.94 -4.37
N LEU A 340 16.11 15.69 -4.05
CA LEU A 340 16.95 14.54 -4.39
C LEU A 340 17.07 14.34 -5.90
N LEU A 341 16.02 14.67 -6.65
CA LEU A 341 15.99 14.57 -8.12
C LEU A 341 16.56 15.81 -8.80
N LEU A 342 16.31 16.99 -8.22
CA LEU A 342 16.63 18.29 -8.82
C LEU A 342 18.06 18.75 -8.54
N GLY A 343 18.63 18.40 -7.37
CA GLY A 343 19.96 18.85 -7.01
C GLY A 343 21.00 18.24 -7.95
N ASP A 344 21.77 19.09 -8.62
CA ASP A 344 22.98 18.67 -9.33
C ASP A 344 23.83 17.82 -8.38
N PHE A 345 24.34 16.70 -8.88
CA PHE A 345 25.43 16.01 -8.18
C PHE A 345 26.55 17.02 -8.03
N ALA A 346 27.01 17.27 -6.80
CA ALA A 346 28.07 18.24 -6.58
C ALA A 346 29.26 17.89 -7.48
N THR A 347 29.48 18.67 -8.54
CA THR A 347 30.62 18.48 -9.42
C THR A 347 31.85 18.91 -8.63
N THR A 348 32.72 17.95 -8.34
CA THR A 348 34.01 18.26 -7.71
C THR A 348 34.97 18.79 -8.77
N ASP A 349 34.64 19.94 -9.39
CA ASP A 349 35.50 20.61 -10.37
C ASP A 349 36.29 21.78 -9.75
N SER A 350 36.60 21.74 -8.44
CA SER A 350 37.36 22.85 -7.81
C SER A 350 38.26 22.50 -6.63
N VAL A 351 38.82 21.28 -6.53
CA VAL A 351 39.80 20.97 -5.44
C VAL A 351 41.10 20.31 -5.92
N LEU A 352 41.49 20.46 -7.19
CA LEU A 352 42.86 20.10 -7.63
C LEU A 352 43.56 21.27 -8.32
N ALA A 353 43.65 22.39 -7.61
CA ALA A 353 44.66 23.43 -7.85
C ALA A 353 45.23 23.89 -6.51
N ALA A 354 46.19 23.12 -6.00
CA ALA A 354 47.22 23.57 -5.07
C ALA A 354 48.47 22.72 -5.30
#